data_AF-V7CSP8-F1
#
_entry.id   AF-V7CSP8-F1
#
_cell.length_a   1.000
_cell.length_b   1.000
_cell.length_c   1.000
_cell.angle_alpha   90.00
_cell.angle_beta   90.00
_cell.angle_gamma   90.00
#
_symmetry.space_group_name_H-M   'P 1'
#
loop_
_entity.id
_entity.type
_entity.pdbx_description
1 polymer ?
#
loop_
_entity_poly.entity_id
_entity_poly.type
_entity_poly.pdbx_seq_one_letter_code
_entity_poly.pdbx_strand_id
1 'polypeptide(L)'
;YTSKMLLAAIDEQCKGTYDFLYLPIDFKNKCNVGYAFINMIDPGQIIPFHQAFDGKKWEKFNSEKVASLAYARIQGKSSLIAHFQNSSLMNEDK
;
A
#
# COMPACT_ATOMS: atom_id res chain seq x y z
N TYR A 1 11.38 -1.28 -2.55
CA TYR A 1 10.16 -0.74 -3.18
C TYR A 1 9.97 0.72 -2.81
N THR A 2 9.90 1.61 -3.79
CA THR A 2 9.36 2.98 -3.63
C THR A 2 7.85 2.97 -3.91
N SER A 3 7.13 4.04 -3.55
CA SER A 3 5.69 4.16 -3.80
C SER A 3 5.33 3.88 -5.27
N LYS A 4 6.08 4.46 -6.21
CA LYS A 4 5.89 4.23 -7.66
C LYS A 4 6.10 2.77 -8.08
N MET A 5 7.04 2.06 -7.47
CA MET A 5 7.30 0.66 -7.81
C MET A 5 6.25 -0.27 -7.25
N LEU A 6 5.74 0.02 -6.05
CA LEU A 6 4.62 -0.69 -5.47
C LEU A 6 3.36 -0.48 -6.31
N LEU A 7 3.08 0.78 -6.69
CA LEU A 7 1.99 1.14 -7.59
C LEU A 7 2.07 0.36 -8.91
N ALA A 8 3.25 0.33 -9.56
CA ALA A 8 3.43 -0.41 -10.80
C ALA A 8 3.17 -1.91 -10.63
N ALA A 9 3.66 -2.53 -9.55
CA ALA A 9 3.42 -3.95 -9.29
C ALA A 9 1.95 -4.27 -9.02
N ILE A 10 1.22 -3.37 -8.35
CA ILE A 10 -0.22 -3.51 -8.12
C ILE A 10 -0.99 -3.30 -9.43
N ASP A 11 -0.61 -2.31 -10.23
CA ASP A 11 -1.24 -2.02 -11.51
C ASP A 11 -1.13 -3.17 -12.53
N GLU A 12 -0.11 -4.01 -12.43
CA GLU A 12 0.02 -5.20 -13.30
C GLU A 12 -1.16 -6.19 -13.13
N GLN A 13 -1.81 -6.24 -11.96
CA GLN A 13 -2.93 -7.15 -11.70
C GLN A 13 -4.25 -6.47 -11.30
N CYS A 14 -4.20 -5.23 -10.80
CA CYS A 14 -5.33 -4.58 -10.13
C CYS A 14 -5.46 -3.10 -10.52
N LYS A 15 -4.99 -2.71 -11.71
CA LYS A 15 -5.15 -1.34 -12.19
C LYS A 15 -6.62 -0.95 -12.26
N GLY A 16 -6.96 0.18 -11.63
CA GLY A 16 -8.32 0.72 -11.64
C GLY A 16 -9.30 0.04 -10.68
N THR A 17 -8.85 -0.87 -9.81
CA THR A 17 -9.69 -1.50 -8.78
C THR A 17 -9.54 -0.87 -7.40
N TYR A 18 -8.67 0.14 -7.27
CA TYR A 18 -8.36 0.86 -6.04
C TYR A 18 -8.30 2.37 -6.30
N ASP A 19 -8.64 3.19 -5.31
CA ASP A 19 -8.67 4.66 -5.42
C ASP A 19 -7.71 5.37 -4.46
N PHE A 20 -7.02 4.61 -3.62
CA PHE A 20 -6.04 5.12 -2.66
C PHE A 20 -4.91 4.11 -2.47
N LEU A 21 -3.68 4.59 -2.49
CA LEU A 21 -2.47 3.85 -2.11
C LEU A 21 -1.59 4.78 -1.27
N TYR A 22 -1.16 4.31 -0.12
CA TYR A 22 -0.23 5.02 0.74
C TYR A 22 0.86 4.08 1.23
N LEU A 23 2.10 4.38 0.88
CA LEU A 23 3.29 3.68 1.35
C LEU A 23 4.09 4.63 2.26
N PRO A 24 4.05 4.46 3.58
CA PRO A 24 4.86 5.25 4.49
C PRO A 24 6.36 5.02 4.23
N ILE A 25 7.11 6.13 4.19
CA ILE A 25 8.56 6.15 3.98
C ILE A 25 9.21 6.64 5.26
N ASP A 26 10.18 5.90 5.75
CA ASP A 26 11.08 6.36 6.81
C ASP A 26 12.13 7.28 6.17
N PHE A 27 11.96 8.59 6.35
CA PHE A 27 12.86 9.60 5.76
C PHE A 27 14.28 9.51 6.30
N LYS A 28 14.45 9.06 7.54
CA LYS A 28 15.75 8.92 8.21
C LYS A 28 16.61 7.83 7.57
N ASN A 29 16.02 6.68 7.28
CA ASN A 29 16.70 5.53 6.66
C ASN A 29 16.50 5.44 5.14
N LYS A 30 15.72 6.36 4.54
CA LYS A 30 15.31 6.35 3.13
C LYS A 30 14.73 5.00 2.67
N CYS A 31 14.07 4.30 3.60
CA CYS A 31 13.49 2.98 3.38
C CYS A 31 11.99 3.01 3.62
N ASN A 32 11.23 2.12 2.98
CA ASN A 32 9.84 1.91 3.37
C ASN A 32 9.77 1.25 4.76
N VAL A 33 8.72 1.54 5.51
CA VAL A 33 8.50 0.95 6.85
C VAL A 33 7.97 -0.50 6.79
N GLY A 34 7.83 -1.07 5.59
CA GLY A 34 7.48 -2.48 5.39
C GLY A 34 6.00 -2.79 5.26
N TYR A 35 5.11 -1.79 5.31
CA TYR A 35 3.67 -1.96 5.06
C TYR A 35 3.13 -0.81 4.21
N ALA A 36 1.98 -1.02 3.55
CA ALA A 36 1.26 -0.02 2.78
C ALA A 36 -0.25 -0.17 3.02
N PHE A 37 -0.99 0.92 2.79
CA PHE A 37 -2.44 0.96 2.82
C PHE A 37 -2.99 1.13 1.42
N ILE A 38 -4.01 0.34 1.09
CA ILE A 38 -4.71 0.38 -0.20
C ILE A 38 -6.20 0.43 0.09
N ASN A 39 -6.92 1.35 -0.56
CA ASN A 39 -8.38 1.36 -0.55
C ASN A 39 -8.90 0.82 -1.88
N MET A 40 -9.55 -0.33 -1.84
CA MET A 40 -10.22 -0.90 -3.01
C MET A 40 -11.54 -0.16 -3.26
N ILE A 41 -11.87 0.09 -4.53
CA ILE A 41 -13.11 0.76 -4.93
C ILE A 41 -14.31 -0.13 -4.65
N ASP A 42 -14.17 -1.42 -4.99
CA ASP A 42 -15.19 -2.43 -4.81
C ASP A 42 -14.66 -3.52 -3.85
N PRO A 43 -15.41 -3.88 -2.79
CA PRO A 43 -15.00 -4.90 -1.84
C PRO A 43 -14.85 -6.29 -2.47
N GLY A 44 -15.54 -6.56 -3.59
CA GLY A 44 -15.36 -7.79 -4.37
C GLY A 44 -13.97 -7.92 -4.98
N GLN A 45 -13.24 -6.82 -5.18
CA GLN A 45 -11.86 -6.82 -5.67
C GLN A 45 -10.82 -7.19 -4.61
N ILE A 46 -11.20 -7.24 -3.33
CA ILE A 46 -10.31 -7.65 -2.25
C ILE A 46 -9.92 -9.14 -2.39
N ILE A 47 -10.86 -9.99 -2.81
CA ILE A 47 -10.62 -11.42 -3.00
C ILE A 47 -9.57 -11.70 -4.08
N PRO A 48 -9.72 -11.22 -5.33
CA PRO A 48 -8.70 -11.44 -6.36
C PRO A 48 -7.37 -10.79 -5.97
N PHE A 49 -7.38 -9.62 -5.31
CA PHE A 49 -6.16 -8.99 -4.81
C PHE A 49 -5.46 -9.85 -3.75
N HIS A 50 -6.21 -10.44 -2.82
CA HIS A 50 -5.66 -11.34 -1.82
C HIS A 50 -5.08 -12.61 -2.44
N GLN A 51 -5.77 -13.23 -3.40
CA GLN A 51 -5.24 -14.41 -4.11
C GLN A 51 -4.02 -14.07 -4.98
N ALA A 52 -3.96 -12.84 -5.48
CA ALA A 52 -2.88 -12.31 -6.30
C ALA A 52 -1.61 -12.04 -5.48
N PHE A 53 -1.72 -11.48 -4.29
CA PHE A 53 -0.57 -10.95 -3.55
C PHE A 53 -0.28 -11.69 -2.22
N ASP A 54 -1.30 -12.19 -1.52
CA ASP A 54 -1.08 -12.83 -0.21
C ASP A 54 -0.27 -14.11 -0.33
N GLY A 55 0.75 -14.26 0.53
CA GLY A 55 1.64 -15.41 0.53
C GLY A 55 2.64 -15.44 -0.64
N LYS A 56 2.64 -14.43 -1.51
CA LYS A 56 3.59 -14.35 -2.63
C LYS A 56 4.83 -13.54 -2.27
N LYS A 57 5.97 -13.97 -2.80
CA LYS A 57 7.21 -13.22 -2.71
C LYS A 57 7.19 -12.06 -3.69
N TRP A 58 7.74 -10.94 -3.26
CA TRP A 58 7.94 -9.79 -4.13
C TRP A 58 9.05 -10.11 -5.15
N GLU A 59 8.69 -10.30 -6.42
CA GLU A 59 9.62 -10.73 -7.47
C GLU A 59 10.73 -9.71 -7.77
N LYS A 60 10.52 -8.42 -7.46
CA LYS A 60 11.52 -7.37 -7.70
C LYS A 60 12.46 -7.24 -6.49
N PHE A 61 13.74 -7.07 -6.77
CA PHE A 61 14.85 -6.84 -5.82
C PHE A 61 15.35 -8.03 -4.97
N ASN A 62 15.13 -9.29 -5.40
CA ASN A 62 15.53 -10.47 -4.63
C ASN A 62 15.01 -10.41 -3.17
N SER A 63 13.83 -9.83 -2.97
CA SER A 63 13.29 -9.71 -1.63
C SER A 63 12.73 -11.05 -1.19
N GLU A 64 13.26 -11.60 -0.11
CA GLU A 64 12.68 -12.79 0.54
C GLU A 64 11.37 -12.46 1.28
N LYS A 65 10.98 -11.19 1.31
CA LYS A 65 9.75 -10.73 1.95
C LYS A 65 8.54 -11.30 1.22
N VAL A 66 7.70 -11.95 2.00
CA VAL A 66 6.39 -12.44 1.58
C VAL A 66 5.36 -11.36 1.88
N ALA A 67 4.54 -11.01 0.88
CA ALA A 67 3.43 -10.11 1.08
C ALA A 67 2.36 -10.80 1.95
N SER A 68 1.87 -10.07 2.96
CA SER A 68 0.75 -10.49 3.78
C SER A 68 -0.27 -9.36 3.81
N LEU A 69 -1.53 -9.72 3.62
CA LEU A 69 -2.63 -8.78 3.61
C LEU A 69 -3.44 -8.92 4.89
N ALA A 70 -3.84 -7.78 5.44
CA ALA A 70 -4.75 -7.70 6.56
C ALA A 70 -5.68 -6.50 6.39
N TYR A 71 -6.87 -6.59 6.96
CA TYR A 71 -7.77 -5.44 6.99
C TYR A 71 -7.19 -4.32 7.85
N ALA A 72 -7.13 -3.12 7.30
CA ALA A 72 -6.74 -1.94 8.04
C ALA A 72 -7.77 -1.63 9.13
N ARG A 73 -7.30 -1.14 10.29
CA ARG A 73 -8.20 -0.68 11.37
C ARG A 73 -9.04 0.52 10.93
N ILE A 74 -8.48 1.37 10.08
CA ILE A 74 -9.15 2.54 9.50
C ILE A 74 -9.60 2.15 8.10
N GLN A 75 -10.90 2.23 7.86
CA GLN A 75 -11.53 1.87 6.59
C GLN A 75 -12.09 3.12 5.90
N GLY A 76 -12.02 3.13 4.57
CA GLY A 76 -12.52 4.20 3.71
C GLY A 76 -11.49 5.29 3.41
N LYS A 77 -11.50 5.74 2.15
CA LYS A 77 -10.60 6.77 1.63
C LYS A 77 -10.58 8.04 2.50
N SER A 78 -11.75 8.60 2.84
CA SER A 78 -11.83 9.85 3.60
C SER A 78 -11.22 9.75 4.99
N SER A 79 -11.43 8.61 5.67
CA SER A 79 -10.85 8.35 6.99
C SER A 79 -9.35 8.14 6.91
N LEU A 80 -8.85 7.44 5.87
CA LEU A 80 -7.42 7.29 5.62
C LEU A 80 -6.76 8.65 5.34
N ILE A 81 -7.34 9.46 4.45
CA ILE A 81 -6.85 10.82 4.17
C ILE A 81 -6.82 11.66 5.43
N ALA A 82 -7.92 11.72 6.19
CA ALA A 82 -7.97 12.49 7.44
C ALA A 82 -6.95 11.99 8.47
N HIS A 83 -6.73 10.67 8.56
CA HIS A 83 -5.74 10.10 9.46
C HIS A 83 -4.31 10.46 9.04
N PHE A 84 -3.96 10.34 7.77
CA PHE A 84 -2.61 10.66 7.27
C PHE A 84 -2.35 12.17 7.13
N GLN A 85 -3.39 13.00 6.98
CA GLN A 85 -3.27 14.45 7.03
C GLN A 85 -3.02 14.97 8.44
N ASN A 86 -3.66 14.36 9.45
CA ASN A 86 -3.52 14.77 10.85
C ASN A 86 -2.34 14.08 11.56
N SER A 87 -1.97 12.87 11.14
CA SER A 87 -0.73 12.24 11.55
C SER A 87 0.41 12.95 10.84
N SER A 88 1.38 13.48 11.57
CA SER A 88 2.42 14.45 11.15
C SER A 88 3.33 14.06 9.97
N LEU A 89 3.02 12.99 9.24
CA LEU A 89 3.74 12.44 8.07
C LEU A 89 3.66 13.34 6.83
N MET A 90 2.67 14.23 6.73
CA MET A 90 2.53 15.22 5.64
C MET A 90 3.23 16.55 5.90
N ASN A 91 3.87 16.73 7.07
CA ASN A 91 4.53 17.98 7.45
C ASN A 91 6.04 18.01 7.18
N GLU A 92 6.62 16.99 6.53
CA GLU A 92 8.06 16.92 6.24
C GLU A 92 8.43 17.25 4.77
N ASP A 93 7.54 17.91 4.04
CA ASP A 93 7.89 18.62 2.80
C ASP A 93 7.76 20.14 3.05
N LYS A 94 8.71 20.72 3.79
CA LYS A 94 8.96 22.16 3.75
C LYS A 94 10.44 22.49 3.83
#